data_AF-A0A538DPC4-F1
#
_entry.id   AF-A0A538DPC4-F1
#
_cell.length_a   1.000
_cell.length_b   1.000
_cell.length_c   1.000
_cell.angle_alpha   90.00
_cell.angle_beta   90.00
_cell.angle_gamma   90.00
#
_symmetry.space_group_name_H-M   'P 1'
#
loop_
_entity.id
_entity.type
_entity.pdbx_description
1 polymer ?
#
loop_
_entity_poly.entity_id
_entity_poly.type
_entity_poly.pdbx_seq_one_letter_code
_entity_poly.pdbx_strand_id
1 'polypeptide(L)'
;MAALVEAGVAVVGENRAQDLERKHAEYGDAFRWHFIGRVQSNKAKILNRICELVHSLDSESAARKLQVPALLEVNLAGEVSKAGIPPEQLPRFLGLYGEVR
;
A
#
# COMPACT_ATOMS: atom_id res chain seq x y z
N MET A 1 19.20 1.76 -6.95
CA MET A 1 18.52 0.44 -7.03
C MET A 1 19.09 -0.46 -8.13
N ALA A 2 20.12 -0.04 -8.89
CA ALA A 2 20.76 -0.83 -9.95
C ALA A 2 21.19 -2.25 -9.52
N ALA A 3 21.82 -2.40 -8.35
CA ALA A 3 22.21 -3.72 -7.83
C ALA A 3 21.01 -4.68 -7.64
N LEU A 4 19.80 -4.16 -7.38
CA LEU A 4 18.58 -4.97 -7.29
C LEU A 4 18.11 -5.42 -8.68
N VAL A 5 18.27 -4.56 -9.70
CA VAL A 5 18.01 -4.92 -11.10
C VAL A 5 18.95 -6.03 -11.55
N GLU A 6 20.26 -5.87 -11.28
CA GLU A 6 21.28 -6.88 -11.61
C GLU A 6 21.04 -8.21 -10.88
N ALA A 7 20.55 -8.15 -9.64
CA ALA A 7 20.17 -9.33 -8.87
C ALA A 7 18.84 -9.96 -9.31
N GLY A 8 18.13 -9.40 -10.28
CA GLY A 8 16.86 -9.92 -10.79
C GLY A 8 15.67 -9.74 -9.82
N VAL A 9 15.75 -8.79 -8.89
CA VAL A 9 14.63 -8.47 -7.99
C VAL A 9 13.49 -7.87 -8.82
N ALA A 10 12.33 -8.51 -8.79
CA ALA A 10 11.18 -8.10 -9.60
C ALA A 10 10.18 -7.20 -8.85
N VAL A 11 10.15 -7.24 -7.51
CA VAL A 11 9.16 -6.52 -6.69
C VAL A 11 9.87 -5.73 -5.62
N VAL A 12 9.49 -4.47 -5.45
CA VAL A 12 10.03 -3.57 -4.42
C VAL A 12 8.91 -2.86 -3.68
N GLY A 13 9.10 -2.66 -2.39
CA GLY A 13 8.16 -1.96 -1.51
C GLY A 13 8.71 -0.60 -1.09
N GLU A 14 7.91 0.45 -1.20
CA GLU A 14 8.23 1.78 -0.67
C GLU A 14 7.25 2.17 0.43
N ASN A 15 7.74 2.88 1.45
CA ASN A 15 6.94 3.31 2.59
C ASN A 15 6.60 4.81 2.58
N ARG A 16 7.10 5.58 1.60
CA ARG A 16 6.84 7.01 1.44
C ARG A 16 6.51 7.33 -0.02
N ALA A 17 5.40 8.03 -0.24
CA ALA A 17 4.91 8.30 -1.60
C ALA A 17 5.89 9.16 -2.43
N GLN A 18 6.64 10.06 -1.79
CA GLN A 18 7.65 10.89 -2.46
C GLN A 18 8.86 10.07 -2.91
N ASP A 19 9.29 9.11 -2.08
CA ASP A 19 10.40 8.22 -2.43
C ASP A 19 9.98 7.25 -3.53
N LEU A 20 8.76 6.72 -3.46
CA LEU A 20 8.13 5.93 -4.51
C LEU A 20 8.13 6.69 -5.85
N GLU A 21 7.60 7.91 -5.87
CA GLU A 21 7.53 8.70 -7.11
C GLU A 21 8.91 9.01 -7.68
N ARG A 22 9.86 9.39 -6.83
CA ARG A 22 11.25 9.68 -7.26
C ARG A 22 11.91 8.44 -7.86
N LYS A 23 11.82 7.29 -7.16
CA LYS A 23 12.48 6.06 -7.60
C LYS A 23 11.79 5.44 -8.81
N HIS A 24 10.46 5.51 -8.89
CA HIS A 24 9.73 5.09 -10.09
C HIS A 24 10.10 5.95 -11.30
N ALA A 25 10.33 7.27 -11.13
CA ALA A 25 10.79 8.11 -12.24
C ALA A 25 12.18 7.70 -12.77
N GLU A 26 13.04 7.13 -11.92
CA GLU A 26 14.39 6.68 -12.28
C GLU A 26 14.41 5.24 -12.83
N TYR A 27 13.64 4.33 -12.23
CA TYR A 27 13.70 2.89 -12.54
C TYR A 27 12.49 2.36 -13.32
N GLY A 28 11.38 3.11 -13.38
CA GLY A 28 10.17 2.76 -14.11
C GLY A 28 9.72 1.31 -13.89
N ASP A 29 9.51 0.61 -14.99
CA ASP A 29 9.05 -0.77 -15.04
C ASP A 29 10.14 -1.81 -14.77
N ALA A 30 11.36 -1.41 -14.40
CA ALA A 30 12.39 -2.34 -13.93
C ALA A 30 11.95 -3.11 -12.68
N PHE A 31 10.95 -2.60 -11.95
CA PHE A 31 10.33 -3.25 -10.80
C PHE A 31 8.80 -3.15 -10.87
N ARG A 32 8.14 -4.10 -10.23
CA ARG A 32 6.74 -3.99 -9.81
C ARG A 32 6.70 -3.35 -8.43
N TRP A 33 5.91 -2.30 -8.29
CA TRP A 33 5.95 -1.44 -7.11
C TRP A 33 4.81 -1.76 -6.15
N HIS A 34 5.16 -2.05 -4.91
CA HIS A 34 4.21 -2.17 -3.81
C HIS A 34 4.35 -0.96 -2.87
N PHE A 35 3.25 -0.56 -2.25
CA PHE A 35 3.29 0.41 -1.16
C PHE A 35 3.07 -0.29 0.18
N ILE A 36 4.01 -0.12 1.10
CA ILE A 36 4.01 -0.79 2.41
C ILE A 36 4.02 0.18 3.59
N GLY A 37 3.95 1.49 3.31
CA GLY A 37 3.89 2.53 4.35
C GLY A 37 2.47 2.99 4.61
N ARG A 38 2.28 3.85 5.62
CA ARG A 38 0.94 4.36 5.95
C ARG A 38 0.29 5.08 4.76
N VAL A 39 -0.92 4.68 4.40
CA VAL A 39 -1.65 5.29 3.28
C VAL A 39 -2.27 6.62 3.70
N GLN A 40 -1.77 7.71 3.14
CA GLN A 40 -2.40 9.02 3.25
C GLN A 40 -3.39 9.18 2.08
N SER A 41 -4.65 9.47 2.36
CA SER A 41 -5.71 9.51 1.32
C SER A 41 -5.46 10.54 0.21
N ASN A 42 -4.72 11.61 0.49
CA ASN A 42 -4.30 12.60 -0.51
C ASN A 42 -3.17 12.10 -1.44
N LYS A 43 -2.52 10.97 -1.11
CA LYS A 43 -1.49 10.32 -1.93
C LYS A 43 -2.02 9.19 -2.79
N ALA A 44 -3.30 8.82 -2.67
CA ALA A 44 -3.92 7.76 -3.44
C ALA A 44 -3.71 7.92 -4.97
N LYS A 45 -3.73 9.16 -5.49
CA LYS A 45 -3.45 9.42 -6.92
C LYS A 45 -2.05 8.93 -7.35
N ILE A 46 -1.04 9.11 -6.50
CA ILE A 46 0.32 8.64 -6.78
C ILE A 46 0.36 7.12 -6.71
N LEU A 47 -0.23 6.53 -5.67
CA LEU A 47 -0.25 5.08 -5.47
C LEU A 47 -0.99 4.36 -6.60
N ASN A 48 -2.16 4.84 -7.01
CA ASN A 48 -2.93 4.25 -8.11
C ASN A 48 -2.20 4.28 -9.45
N ARG A 49 -1.31 5.27 -9.66
CA ARG A 49 -0.54 5.39 -10.90
C ARG A 49 0.64 4.43 -10.96
N ILE A 50 1.23 4.12 -9.81
CA ILE A 50 2.55 3.47 -9.74
C ILE A 50 2.46 2.04 -9.20
N CYS A 51 1.62 1.80 -8.19
CA CYS A 51 1.65 0.57 -7.44
C CYS A 51 0.78 -0.52 -8.07
N GLU A 52 1.30 -1.74 -8.07
CA GLU A 52 0.52 -2.95 -8.33
C GLU A 52 -0.34 -3.32 -7.09
N LEU A 53 0.18 -3.11 -5.88
CA LEU A 53 -0.46 -3.52 -4.63
C LEU A 53 -0.14 -2.56 -3.47
N VAL A 54 -1.14 -2.25 -2.65
CA VAL A 54 -0.98 -1.49 -1.39
C VAL A 54 -1.20 -2.42 -0.20
N HIS A 55 -0.28 -2.47 0.76
CA HIS A 55 -0.31 -3.47 1.85
C HIS A 55 -0.96 -2.96 3.14
N SER A 56 -1.18 -1.66 3.22
CA SER A 56 -1.33 -0.90 4.46
C SER A 56 -2.62 -0.09 4.48
N LEU A 57 -3.70 -0.64 3.93
CA LEU A 57 -5.00 0.02 4.00
C LEU A 57 -5.54 -0.08 5.42
N ASP A 58 -5.79 1.04 6.08
CA ASP A 58 -6.29 1.10 7.46
C ASP A 58 -7.45 2.11 7.66
N SER A 59 -7.95 2.71 6.57
CA SER A 59 -9.01 3.72 6.67
C SER A 59 -9.94 3.75 5.46
N GLU A 60 -11.22 4.01 5.71
CA GLU A 60 -12.22 4.20 4.65
C GLU A 60 -11.86 5.35 3.70
N SER A 61 -11.22 6.40 4.23
CA SER A 61 -10.82 7.57 3.44
C SER A 61 -9.82 7.21 2.34
N ALA A 62 -8.92 6.25 2.62
CA ALA A 62 -7.99 5.70 1.65
C ALA A 62 -8.70 4.70 0.74
N ALA A 63 -9.50 3.79 1.31
CA ALA A 63 -10.22 2.75 0.57
C ALA A 63 -11.11 3.33 -0.55
N ARG A 64 -11.79 4.47 -0.29
CA ARG A 64 -12.63 5.15 -1.30
C ARG A 64 -11.85 5.77 -2.46
N LYS A 65 -10.53 5.94 -2.33
CA LYS A 65 -9.69 6.62 -3.33
C LYS A 65 -8.71 5.68 -4.02
N LEU A 66 -8.39 4.56 -3.41
CA LEU A 66 -7.56 3.55 -4.05
C LEU A 66 -8.34 2.85 -5.16
N GLN A 67 -7.65 2.61 -6.27
CA GLN A 67 -8.18 1.92 -7.46
C GLN A 67 -7.36 0.66 -7.78
N VAL A 68 -6.28 0.44 -7.05
CA VAL A 68 -5.42 -0.73 -7.13
C VAL A 68 -5.76 -1.69 -6.00
N PRO A 69 -5.47 -2.99 -6.14
CA PRO A 69 -5.62 -3.95 -5.05
C PRO A 69 -4.96 -3.46 -3.76
N ALA A 70 -5.62 -3.71 -2.63
CA ALA A 70 -5.12 -3.33 -1.33
C ALA A 70 -5.36 -4.44 -0.30
N LEU A 71 -4.37 -4.66 0.57
CA LEU A 71 -4.49 -5.48 1.76
C LEU A 71 -4.91 -4.60 2.93
N LEU A 72 -5.84 -5.11 3.73
CA LEU A 72 -6.29 -4.48 4.96
C LEU A 72 -5.28 -4.78 6.08
N GLU A 73 -4.69 -3.73 6.65
CA GLU A 73 -3.72 -3.85 7.74
C GLU A 73 -4.45 -3.95 9.08
N VAL A 74 -4.19 -5.02 9.83
CA VAL A 74 -4.83 -5.29 11.13
C VAL A 74 -3.79 -5.23 12.23
N ASN A 75 -4.04 -4.40 13.24
CA ASN A 75 -3.19 -4.27 14.42
C ASN A 75 -3.51 -5.37 15.43
N LEU A 76 -2.73 -6.45 15.42
CA LEU A 76 -2.89 -7.58 16.35
C LEU A 76 -2.29 -7.32 17.74
N ALA A 77 -1.48 -6.27 17.92
CA ALA A 77 -0.77 -6.00 19.17
C ALA A 77 -1.62 -5.25 20.20
N GLY A 78 -2.76 -4.67 19.79
CA GLY A 78 -3.64 -3.87 20.67
C GLY A 78 -3.03 -2.53 21.12
N GLU A 79 -1.85 -2.18 20.62
CA GLU A 79 -1.20 -0.89 20.90
C GLU A 79 -1.80 0.20 20.01
N VAL A 80 -2.48 1.17 20.62
CA VAL A 80 -3.15 2.29 19.92
C VAL A 80 -2.20 3.13 19.07
N SER A 81 -0.89 3.10 19.36
CA SER A 81 0.14 3.82 18.61
C SER A 81 0.53 3.16 17.28
N LYS A 82 0.22 1.88 17.08
CA LYS A 82 0.55 1.14 15.85
C LYS A 82 -0.52 1.35 14.77
N ALA A 83 -0.09 1.33 13.51
CA ALA A 83 -0.98 1.44 12.37
C ALA A 83 -1.85 0.18 12.21
N GLY A 84 -2.88 0.28 11.36
CA GLY A 84 -3.85 -0.78 11.14
C GLY A 84 -5.14 -0.61 11.93
N ILE A 85 -6.21 -1.23 11.43
CA ILE A 85 -7.49 -1.31 12.13
C ILE A 85 -7.39 -2.32 13.26
N PRO A 86 -8.16 -2.17 14.35
CA PRO A 86 -8.21 -3.21 15.37
C PRO A 86 -9.01 -4.43 14.83
N PRO A 87 -8.75 -5.65 15.32
CA PRO A 87 -9.35 -6.87 14.79
C PRO A 87 -10.88 -6.85 14.77
N GLU A 88 -11.51 -6.20 15.76
CA GLU A 88 -12.97 -6.06 15.84
C GLU A 88 -13.60 -5.24 14.70
N GLN A 89 -12.82 -4.41 14.00
CA GLN A 89 -13.30 -3.67 12.84
C GLN A 89 -13.21 -4.45 11.53
N LEU A 90 -12.51 -5.59 11.51
CA LEU A 90 -12.33 -6.40 10.31
C LEU A 90 -13.67 -6.80 9.65
N PRO A 91 -14.69 -7.33 10.37
CA PRO A 91 -15.96 -7.70 9.75
C PRO A 91 -16.66 -6.51 9.08
N ARG A 92 -16.55 -5.31 9.65
CA ARG A 92 -17.12 -4.09 9.09
C ARG A 92 -16.48 -3.74 7.75
N PHE A 93 -15.14 -3.79 7.66
CA PHE A 93 -14.44 -3.52 6.41
C PHE A 93 -14.76 -4.57 5.34
N LEU A 94 -14.80 -5.86 5.69
CA LEU A 94 -15.18 -6.92 4.75
C LEU A 94 -16.61 -6.74 4.21
N GLY A 95 -17.54 -6.28 5.07
CA GLY A 95 -18.91 -5.99 4.64
C GLY A 95 -19.04 -4.76 3.73
N LEU A 96 -18.13 -3.78 3.83
CA LEU A 96 -18.13 -2.59 2.97
C LEU A 96 -17.55 -2.86 1.57
N TYR A 97 -16.66 -3.84 1.45
CA TYR A 97 -15.91 -4.14 0.24
C TYR A 97 -16.11 -5.61 -0.14
N GLY A 98 -17.23 -5.92 -0.80
CA GLY A 98 -17.64 -7.29 -1.12
C GLY A 98 -16.74 -8.04 -2.13
N GLU A 99 -15.76 -7.37 -2.73
CA GLU A 99 -14.76 -7.98 -3.61
C GLU A 99 -13.48 -8.40 -2.87
N VAL A 100 -13.42 -8.24 -1.54
CA VAL A 100 -12.29 -8.72 -0.74
C VAL A 100 -12.22 -10.25 -0.84
N ARG A 101 -11.07 -10.75 -1.30
CA ARG A 101 -10.75 -12.17 -1.45
C ARG A 101 -9.64 -12.57 -0.49
#